data_AF-A0A364RCL8-F1
#
_entry.id   AF-A0A364RCL8-F1
#
_cell.length_a   1.000
_cell.length_b   1.000
_cell.length_c   1.000
_cell.angle_alpha   90.00
_cell.angle_beta   90.00
_cell.angle_gamma   90.00
#
_symmetry.space_group_name_H-M   'P 1'
#
loop_
_entity.id
_entity.type
_entity.pdbx_description
1 polymer ?
#
loop_
_entity_poly.entity_id
_entity_poly.type
_entity_poly.pdbx_seq_one_letter_code
_entity_poly.pdbx_strand_id
1 'polypeptide(L)'
;MTFQEIFINLITILVSLFIFYSLRSYWPKYFETKGANQATKEDIGEITEIVENIKSDLLQQNEFLKAQLSFYNQHKINLKNAEREAILDFNRKISAWLFSIVRFTFTTYKLDNYKDLNNVSIEFGKRQYECDLAEAHLELFIHDQEFLNTKMNLNVGILDLEGITDRALTEVYWVYSIFESENEFAKDSPDTQRQLKEKLLIDLDKLTNKHRKESLTQYKKVHKSMVDMRELINTRLKQLEEEEKTTANIV
;
A
#
# COMPACT_ATOMS: atom_id res chain seq x y z
N MET A 1 64.81 52.20 84.21
CA MET A 1 64.27 50.99 83.60
C MET A 1 64.80 49.82 84.40
N THR A 2 63.94 49.10 85.11
CA THR A 2 64.39 47.97 85.96
C THR A 2 64.72 46.77 85.07
N PHE A 3 65.64 45.90 85.49
CA PHE A 3 66.10 44.74 84.70
C PHE A 3 64.93 43.82 84.28
N GLN A 4 63.85 43.80 85.06
CA GLN A 4 62.60 43.11 84.74
C GLN A 4 61.87 43.70 83.53
N GLU A 5 61.82 45.02 83.36
CA GLU A 5 61.16 45.67 82.22
C GLU A 5 61.86 45.36 80.89
N ILE A 6 63.20 45.32 80.90
CA ILE A 6 64.00 44.98 79.72
C ILE A 6 63.78 43.51 79.33
N PHE A 7 63.73 42.61 80.32
CA PHE A 7 63.50 41.18 80.10
C PHE A 7 62.08 40.89 79.57
N ILE A 8 61.06 41.55 80.13
CA ILE A 8 59.68 41.47 79.63
C ILE A 8 59.59 42.03 78.21
N ASN A 9 60.23 43.16 77.90
CA ASN A 9 60.24 43.70 76.53
C ASN A 9 60.95 42.78 75.53
N LEU A 10 62.05 42.14 75.91
CA LEU A 10 62.76 41.18 75.06
C LEU A 10 61.91 39.93 74.75
N ILE A 11 61.24 39.37 75.77
CA ILE A 11 60.30 38.27 75.60
C ILE A 11 59.13 38.71 74.71
N THR A 12 58.60 39.90 74.94
CA THR A 12 57.51 40.45 74.12
C THR A 12 57.92 40.55 72.65
N ILE A 13 59.13 41.04 72.36
CA ILE A 13 59.67 41.12 71.00
C ILE A 13 59.86 39.74 70.38
N LEU A 14 60.38 38.76 71.14
CA LEU A 14 60.56 37.38 70.68
C LEU A 14 59.23 36.69 70.38
N VAL A 15 58.23 36.85 71.24
CA VAL A 15 56.87 36.35 71.02
C VAL A 15 56.24 37.03 69.82
N SER A 16 56.43 38.34 69.65
CA SER A 16 55.96 39.09 68.48
C SER A 16 56.58 38.57 67.18
N LEU A 17 57.89 38.35 67.17
CA LEU A 17 58.62 37.79 66.02
C LEU A 17 58.19 36.36 65.71
N PHE A 18 57.96 35.54 66.73
CA PHE A 18 57.45 34.17 66.56
C PHE A 18 56.05 34.18 65.94
N ILE A 19 55.13 35.00 66.46
CA ILE A 19 53.78 35.17 65.92
C ILE A 19 53.83 35.69 64.48
N PHE A 20 54.69 36.68 64.20
CA PHE A 20 54.88 37.22 62.86
C PHE A 20 55.40 36.17 61.88
N TYR A 21 56.40 35.38 62.28
CA TYR A 21 56.97 34.33 61.44
C TYR A 21 55.98 33.19 61.19
N SER A 22 55.20 32.79 62.20
CA SER A 22 54.11 31.83 62.06
C SER A 22 53.03 32.36 61.11
N LEU A 23 52.50 33.57 61.31
CA LEU A 23 51.50 34.17 60.41
C LEU A 23 52.02 34.27 58.96
N ARG A 24 53.27 34.70 58.79
CA ARG A 24 53.91 34.81 57.47
C ARG A 24 54.02 33.46 56.73
N SER A 25 54.14 32.35 57.45
CA SER A 25 54.24 31.01 56.85
C SER A 25 52.86 30.37 56.60
N TYR A 26 51.91 30.53 57.53
CA TYR A 26 50.61 29.85 57.48
C TYR A 26 49.56 30.58 56.61
N TRP A 27 49.56 31.92 56.57
CA TRP A 27 48.56 32.67 55.78
C TRP A 27 48.68 32.45 54.28
N PRO A 28 49.86 32.54 53.63
CA PRO A 28 49.97 32.35 52.19
C PRO A 28 49.49 30.96 51.77
N LYS A 29 49.88 29.94 52.54
CA LYS A 29 49.51 28.54 52.29
C LYS A 29 48.00 28.31 52.41
N TYR A 30 47.34 28.94 53.38
CA TYR A 30 45.88 28.89 53.52
C TYR A 30 45.17 29.53 52.31
N PHE A 31 45.62 30.72 51.87
CA PHE A 31 45.03 31.39 50.70
C PHE A 31 45.28 30.63 49.38
N GLU A 32 46.47 30.03 49.20
CA GLU A 32 46.74 29.13 48.07
C GLU A 32 45.81 27.92 48.06
N THR A 33 45.65 27.25 49.21
CA THR A 33 44.80 26.06 49.29
C THR A 33 43.32 26.42 49.06
N LYS A 34 42.88 27.58 49.58
CA LYS A 34 41.52 28.09 49.36
C LYS A 34 41.29 28.49 47.90
N GLY A 35 42.26 29.14 47.26
CA GLY A 35 42.23 29.49 45.84
C GLY A 35 42.21 28.26 44.94
N ALA A 36 43.06 27.27 45.23
CA ALA A 36 43.07 25.98 44.53
C ALA A 36 41.72 25.26 44.66
N ASN A 37 41.14 25.20 45.86
CA ASN A 37 39.82 24.60 46.07
C ASN A 37 38.69 25.36 45.35
N GLN A 38 38.82 26.67 45.18
CA GLN A 38 37.85 27.47 44.42
C GLN A 38 37.98 27.21 42.91
N ALA A 39 39.21 27.21 42.37
CA ALA A 39 39.47 26.87 40.97
C ALA A 39 38.95 25.46 40.64
N THR A 40 39.24 24.46 41.48
CA THR A 40 38.71 23.09 41.29
C THR A 40 37.18 23.04 41.28
N LYS A 41 36.49 23.87 42.09
CA LYS A 41 35.03 23.93 42.10
C LYS A 41 34.48 24.56 40.82
N GLU A 42 35.13 25.60 40.32
CA GLU A 42 34.77 26.26 39.06
C GLU A 42 34.96 25.27 37.89
N ASP A 43 36.09 24.57 37.84
CA ASP A 43 36.36 23.53 36.82
C ASP A 43 35.31 22.41 36.84
N ILE A 44 34.91 21.91 38.03
CA ILE A 44 33.84 20.90 38.15
C ILE A 44 32.50 21.46 37.67
N GLY A 45 32.22 22.73 37.94
CA GLY A 45 31.01 23.41 37.47
C GLY A 45 30.95 23.46 35.95
N GLU A 46 32.04 23.91 35.31
CA GLU A 46 32.16 23.97 33.85
C GLU A 46 32.04 22.58 33.21
N ILE A 47 32.70 21.56 33.76
CA ILE A 47 32.57 20.18 33.29
C ILE A 47 31.12 19.69 33.41
N THR A 48 30.43 20.00 34.51
CA THR A 48 29.04 19.59 34.72
C THR A 48 28.12 20.25 33.69
N GLU A 49 28.32 21.53 33.40
CA GLU A 49 27.56 22.26 32.37
C GLU A 49 27.81 21.65 30.98
N ILE A 50 29.06 21.35 30.63
CA ILE A 50 29.41 20.68 29.37
C ILE A 50 28.71 19.32 29.28
N VAL A 51 28.72 18.52 30.36
CA VAL A 51 28.07 17.19 30.38
C VAL A 51 26.55 17.30 30.20
N GLU A 52 25.89 18.23 30.89
CA GLU A 52 24.43 18.42 30.73
C GLU A 52 24.08 18.96 29.34
N ASN A 53 24.90 19.84 28.76
CA ASN A 53 24.73 20.30 27.39
C ASN A 53 24.87 19.14 26.39
N ILE A 54 25.93 18.32 26.51
CA ILE A 54 26.12 17.12 25.67
C ILE A 54 24.92 16.17 25.82
N LYS A 55 24.42 15.97 27.04
CA LYS A 55 23.28 15.09 27.30
C LYS A 55 22.00 15.65 26.68
N SER A 56 21.77 16.96 26.79
CA SER A 56 20.65 17.65 26.14
C SER A 56 20.72 17.53 24.62
N ASP A 57 21.90 17.77 24.03
CA ASP A 57 22.14 17.61 22.59
C ASP A 57 21.90 16.17 22.12
N LEU A 58 22.40 15.18 22.88
CA LEU A 58 22.16 13.77 22.58
C LEU A 58 20.69 13.40 22.69
N LEU A 59 19.95 13.92 23.68
CA LEU A 59 18.51 13.72 23.80
C LEU A 59 17.76 14.34 22.62
N GLN A 60 18.11 15.56 22.23
CA GLN A 60 17.49 16.24 21.09
C GLN A 60 17.77 15.50 19.78
N GLN A 61 19.00 15.07 19.55
CA GLN A 61 19.36 14.27 18.39
C GLN A 61 18.62 12.93 18.39
N ASN A 62 18.51 12.26 19.54
CA ASN A 62 17.81 10.98 19.65
C ASN A 62 16.32 11.13 19.32
N GLU A 63 15.65 12.16 19.87
CA GLU A 63 14.25 12.45 19.56
C GLU A 63 14.05 12.83 18.08
N PHE A 64 14.97 13.59 17.49
CA PHE A 64 14.94 13.89 16.06
C PHE A 64 15.07 12.63 15.20
N LEU A 65 16.04 11.75 15.50
CA LEU A 65 16.22 10.50 14.77
C LEU A 65 15.01 9.57 14.92
N LYS A 66 14.42 9.47 16.12
CA LYS A 66 13.18 8.71 16.34
C LYS A 66 12.03 9.25 15.49
N ALA A 67 11.85 10.57 15.45
CA ALA A 67 10.80 11.20 14.64
C ALA A 67 11.02 10.93 13.15
N GLN A 68 12.25 11.03 12.66
CA GLN A 68 12.59 10.76 11.26
C GLN A 68 12.36 9.28 10.89
N LEU A 69 12.79 8.36 11.77
CA LEU A 69 12.56 6.92 11.57
C LEU A 69 11.07 6.58 11.58
N SER A 70 10.32 7.16 12.51
CA SER A 70 8.86 7.01 12.58
C SER A 70 8.18 7.49 11.29
N PHE A 71 8.55 8.67 10.79
CA PHE A 71 8.02 9.20 9.52
C PHE A 71 8.34 8.29 8.33
N TYR A 72 9.59 7.83 8.22
CA TYR A 72 10.02 6.92 7.16
C TYR A 72 9.27 5.58 7.21
N ASN A 73 9.13 4.99 8.40
CA ASN A 73 8.37 3.75 8.59
C ASN A 73 6.89 3.94 8.23
N GLN A 74 6.28 5.05 8.64
CA GLN A 74 4.88 5.35 8.29
C GLN A 74 4.71 5.49 6.78
N HIS A 75 5.62 6.18 6.10
CA HIS A 75 5.57 6.31 4.64
C HIS A 75 5.70 4.94 3.95
N LYS A 76 6.64 4.11 4.40
CA LYS A 76 6.81 2.74 3.89
C LYS A 76 5.57 1.87 4.10
N ILE A 77 4.94 1.95 5.27
CA ILE A 77 3.68 1.24 5.58
C ILE A 77 2.56 1.73 4.65
N ASN A 78 2.43 3.04 4.45
CA ASN A 78 1.41 3.61 3.57
C ASN A 78 1.57 3.13 2.12
N LEU A 79 2.81 3.06 1.60
CA LEU A 79 3.08 2.54 0.26
C LEU A 79 2.69 1.06 0.12
N LYS A 80 3.03 0.23 1.11
CA LYS A 80 2.64 -1.20 1.11
C LYS A 80 1.14 -1.41 1.17
N ASN A 81 0.45 -0.59 1.97
CA ASN A 81 -1.00 -0.61 2.03
C ASN A 81 -1.63 -0.20 0.69
N ALA A 82 -1.09 0.84 0.03
CA ALA A 82 -1.54 1.24 -1.30
C ALA A 82 -1.33 0.13 -2.34
N GLU A 83 -0.17 -0.55 -2.32
CA GLU A 83 0.09 -1.71 -3.16
C GLU A 83 -0.88 -2.86 -2.91
N ARG A 84 -1.12 -3.21 -1.63
CA ARG A 84 -2.07 -4.25 -1.23
C ARG A 84 -3.48 -3.94 -1.74
N GLU A 85 -3.95 -2.70 -1.56
CA GLU A 85 -5.26 -2.27 -2.05
C GLU A 85 -5.34 -2.34 -3.58
N ALA A 86 -4.29 -1.92 -4.30
CA ALA A 86 -4.25 -2.02 -5.76
C ALA A 86 -4.35 -3.48 -6.24
N ILE A 87 -3.63 -4.41 -5.61
CA ILE A 87 -3.70 -5.85 -5.91
C ILE A 87 -5.11 -6.40 -5.70
N LEU A 88 -5.72 -6.07 -4.56
CA LEU A 88 -7.05 -6.57 -4.19
C LEU A 88 -8.14 -5.99 -5.09
N ASP A 89 -8.05 -4.70 -5.43
CA ASP A 89 -9.03 -4.06 -6.30
C ASP A 89 -8.94 -4.58 -7.73
N PHE A 90 -7.73 -4.73 -8.29
CA PHE A 90 -7.54 -5.39 -9.59
C PHE A 90 -8.18 -6.78 -9.61
N ASN A 91 -7.88 -7.63 -8.63
CA ASN A 91 -8.46 -8.97 -8.55
C ASN A 91 -10.00 -8.94 -8.48
N ARG A 92 -10.56 -7.96 -7.77
CA ARG A 92 -12.02 -7.77 -7.68
C ARG A 92 -12.60 -7.38 -9.04
N LYS A 93 -12.00 -6.40 -9.72
CA LYS A 93 -12.50 -5.86 -10.99
C LYS A 93 -12.38 -6.85 -12.14
N ILE A 94 -11.24 -7.54 -12.27
CA ILE A 94 -11.06 -8.57 -13.31
C ILE A 94 -12.01 -9.75 -13.10
N SER A 95 -12.25 -10.15 -11.84
CA SER A 95 -13.24 -11.17 -11.51
C SER A 95 -14.66 -10.72 -11.86
N ALA A 96 -15.02 -9.47 -11.56
CA ALA A 96 -16.33 -8.93 -11.88
C ALA A 96 -16.58 -8.90 -13.39
N TRP A 97 -15.58 -8.49 -14.17
CA TRP A 97 -15.63 -8.52 -15.62
C TRP A 97 -15.81 -9.94 -16.15
N LEU A 98 -14.93 -10.88 -15.79
CA LEU A 98 -15.03 -12.28 -16.19
C LEU A 98 -16.40 -12.89 -15.84
N PHE A 99 -16.87 -12.70 -14.60
CA PHE A 99 -18.13 -13.30 -14.17
C PHE A 99 -19.36 -12.66 -14.79
N SER A 100 -19.29 -11.39 -15.22
CA SER A 100 -20.37 -10.77 -15.98
C SER A 100 -20.60 -11.50 -17.32
N ILE A 101 -19.52 -11.91 -17.99
CA ILE A 101 -19.57 -12.63 -19.27
C ILE A 101 -19.97 -14.10 -19.05
N VAL A 102 -19.33 -14.79 -18.12
CA VAL A 102 -19.55 -16.24 -17.89
C VAL A 102 -20.97 -16.54 -17.39
N ARG A 103 -21.59 -15.61 -16.66
CA ARG A 103 -22.95 -15.79 -16.13
C ARG A 103 -24.04 -15.33 -17.08
N PHE A 104 -23.68 -14.74 -18.22
CA PHE A 104 -24.64 -14.33 -19.23
C PHE A 104 -25.39 -15.54 -19.80
N THR A 105 -26.69 -15.36 -20.08
CA THR A 105 -27.55 -16.38 -20.68
C THR A 105 -28.57 -15.74 -21.63
N PHE A 106 -28.81 -16.41 -22.76
CA PHE A 106 -29.84 -16.01 -23.72
C PHE A 106 -31.26 -16.34 -23.25
N THR A 107 -31.43 -17.20 -22.25
CA THR A 107 -32.75 -17.71 -21.83
C THR A 107 -33.70 -16.64 -21.29
N THR A 108 -33.17 -15.49 -20.88
CA THR A 108 -33.97 -14.35 -20.38
C THR A 108 -34.50 -13.45 -21.48
N TYR A 109 -34.05 -13.64 -22.73
CA TYR A 109 -34.42 -12.83 -23.87
C TYR A 109 -35.42 -13.54 -24.78
N LYS A 110 -36.37 -12.76 -25.26
CA LYS A 110 -37.55 -13.15 -26.04
C LYS A 110 -37.92 -12.00 -26.97
N LEU A 111 -38.94 -12.20 -27.80
CA LEU A 111 -39.37 -11.21 -28.78
C LEU A 111 -39.75 -9.85 -28.17
N ASP A 112 -40.25 -9.83 -26.95
CA ASP A 112 -40.68 -8.63 -26.22
C ASP A 112 -39.51 -7.80 -25.68
N ASN A 113 -38.33 -8.39 -25.48
CA ASN A 113 -37.20 -7.72 -24.81
C ASN A 113 -35.83 -7.93 -25.48
N TYR A 114 -35.76 -8.53 -26.67
CA TYR A 114 -34.46 -8.81 -27.33
C TYR A 114 -33.63 -7.55 -27.61
N LYS A 115 -34.27 -6.36 -27.70
CA LYS A 115 -33.58 -5.08 -27.90
C LYS A 115 -32.68 -4.70 -26.71
N ASP A 116 -32.97 -5.24 -25.53
CA ASP A 116 -32.16 -5.06 -24.33
C ASP A 116 -30.81 -5.80 -24.42
N LEU A 117 -30.61 -6.69 -25.40
CA LEU A 117 -29.30 -7.32 -25.66
C LEU A 117 -28.20 -6.28 -25.90
N ASN A 118 -28.54 -5.11 -26.48
CA ASN A 118 -27.57 -4.02 -26.67
C ASN A 118 -27.05 -3.46 -25.35
N ASN A 119 -27.85 -3.50 -24.27
CA ASN A 119 -27.43 -3.04 -22.95
C ASN A 119 -26.39 -3.99 -22.32
N VAL A 120 -26.37 -5.25 -22.74
CA VAL A 120 -25.42 -6.25 -22.23
C VAL A 120 -24.00 -5.91 -22.64
N SER A 121 -23.75 -5.61 -23.93
CA SER A 121 -22.42 -5.22 -24.41
C SER A 121 -21.96 -3.90 -23.78
N ILE A 122 -22.87 -2.95 -23.50
CA ILE A 122 -22.55 -1.73 -22.75
C ILE A 122 -22.09 -2.06 -21.33
N GLU A 123 -22.76 -2.98 -20.64
CA GLU A 123 -22.37 -3.41 -19.30
C GLU A 123 -21.01 -4.12 -19.31
N PHE A 124 -20.73 -4.98 -20.30
CA PHE A 124 -19.41 -5.60 -20.45
C PHE A 124 -18.30 -4.57 -20.61
N GLY A 125 -18.47 -3.60 -21.54
CA GLY A 125 -17.50 -2.53 -21.74
C GLY A 125 -17.29 -1.66 -20.50
N LYS A 126 -18.33 -1.44 -19.69
CA LYS A 126 -18.19 -0.76 -18.39
C LYS A 126 -17.33 -1.56 -17.41
N ARG A 127 -17.53 -2.88 -17.33
CA ARG A 127 -16.72 -3.75 -16.44
C ARG A 127 -15.28 -3.85 -16.90
N GLN A 128 -15.05 -3.90 -18.20
CA GLN A 128 -13.72 -3.81 -18.78
C GLN A 128 -13.05 -2.49 -18.36
N TYR A 129 -13.70 -1.35 -18.57
CA TYR A 129 -13.15 -0.04 -18.20
C TYR A 129 -12.81 0.06 -16.70
N GLU A 130 -13.67 -0.45 -15.82
CA GLU A 130 -13.37 -0.51 -14.38
C GLU A 130 -12.13 -1.37 -14.07
N CYS A 131 -11.91 -2.44 -14.84
CA CYS A 131 -10.71 -3.28 -14.73
C CYS A 131 -9.46 -2.55 -15.24
N ASP A 132 -9.55 -1.87 -16.39
CA ASP A 132 -8.44 -1.10 -16.98
C ASP A 132 -7.94 0.00 -16.02
N LEU A 133 -8.86 0.67 -15.30
CA LEU A 133 -8.49 1.66 -14.29
C LEU A 133 -7.77 1.02 -13.09
N ALA A 134 -8.25 -0.11 -12.60
CA ALA A 134 -7.62 -0.83 -11.50
C ALA A 134 -6.24 -1.37 -11.89
N GLU A 135 -6.09 -1.80 -13.14
CA GLU A 135 -4.82 -2.22 -13.74
C GLU A 135 -3.81 -1.08 -13.83
N ALA A 136 -4.22 0.10 -14.33
CA ALA A 136 -3.35 1.26 -14.39
C ALA A 136 -2.82 1.67 -13.00
N HIS A 137 -3.64 1.53 -11.96
CA HIS A 137 -3.22 1.77 -10.58
C HIS A 137 -2.23 0.69 -10.09
N LEU A 138 -2.49 -0.58 -10.40
CA LEU A 138 -1.62 -1.70 -10.03
C LEU A 138 -0.22 -1.60 -10.63
N GLU A 139 -0.12 -1.14 -11.87
CA GLU A 139 1.15 -0.98 -12.59
C GLU A 139 2.08 0.07 -11.97
N LEU A 140 1.59 0.94 -11.09
CA LEU A 140 2.43 1.84 -10.31
C LEU A 140 3.29 1.12 -9.27
N PHE A 141 2.90 -0.10 -8.88
CA PHE A 141 3.56 -0.86 -7.82
C PHE A 141 4.25 -2.12 -8.35
N ILE A 142 3.63 -2.83 -9.29
CA ILE A 142 4.14 -4.12 -9.77
C ILE A 142 4.94 -3.97 -11.05
N HIS A 143 6.20 -4.39 -10.98
CA HIS A 143 7.16 -4.34 -12.09
C HIS A 143 7.67 -5.73 -12.50
N ASP A 144 7.19 -6.78 -11.82
CA ASP A 144 7.58 -8.16 -12.08
C ASP A 144 7.06 -8.63 -13.46
N GLN A 145 7.98 -9.10 -14.31
CA GLN A 145 7.65 -9.44 -15.69
C GLN A 145 6.77 -10.69 -15.78
N GLU A 146 6.92 -11.66 -14.88
CA GLU A 146 6.06 -12.85 -14.86
C GLU A 146 4.61 -12.46 -14.54
N PHE A 147 4.42 -11.60 -13.54
CA PHE A 147 3.13 -11.03 -13.19
C PHE A 147 2.50 -10.25 -14.34
N LEU A 148 3.25 -9.33 -14.95
CA LEU A 148 2.75 -8.50 -16.05
C LEU A 148 2.35 -9.35 -17.27
N ASN A 149 3.15 -10.35 -17.63
CA ASN A 149 2.83 -11.27 -18.73
C ASN A 149 1.61 -12.15 -18.42
N THR A 150 1.50 -12.66 -17.19
CA THR A 150 0.35 -13.48 -16.76
C THR A 150 -0.94 -12.67 -16.78
N LYS A 151 -0.89 -11.44 -16.27
CA LYS A 151 -1.99 -10.47 -16.34
C LYS A 151 -2.41 -10.20 -17.79
N MET A 152 -1.46 -9.88 -18.68
CA MET A 152 -1.75 -9.63 -20.09
C MET A 152 -2.45 -10.83 -20.75
N ASN A 153 -1.94 -12.03 -20.52
CA ASN A 153 -2.54 -13.25 -21.07
C ASN A 153 -3.96 -13.49 -20.54
N LEU A 154 -4.20 -13.20 -19.26
CA LEU A 154 -5.53 -13.28 -18.66
C LEU A 154 -6.49 -12.26 -19.31
N ASN A 155 -6.08 -11.00 -19.45
CA ASN A 155 -6.87 -9.95 -20.07
C ASN A 155 -7.25 -10.31 -21.52
N VAL A 156 -6.27 -10.72 -22.32
CA VAL A 156 -6.51 -11.17 -23.70
C VAL A 156 -7.48 -12.35 -23.74
N GLY A 157 -7.31 -13.31 -22.82
CA GLY A 157 -8.21 -14.44 -22.71
C GLY A 157 -9.66 -14.04 -22.41
N ILE A 158 -9.86 -13.06 -21.53
CA ILE A 158 -11.19 -12.51 -21.19
C ILE A 158 -11.77 -11.74 -22.37
N LEU A 159 -10.97 -10.91 -23.06
CA LEU A 159 -11.40 -10.21 -24.28
C LEU A 159 -11.86 -11.17 -25.38
N ASP A 160 -11.14 -12.26 -25.60
CA ASP A 160 -11.56 -13.30 -26.54
C ASP A 160 -12.91 -13.91 -26.16
N LEU A 161 -13.14 -14.14 -24.85
CA LEU A 161 -14.39 -14.69 -24.34
C LEU A 161 -15.56 -13.69 -24.48
N GLU A 162 -15.29 -12.41 -24.23
CA GLU A 162 -16.23 -11.32 -24.49
C GLU A 162 -16.58 -11.25 -25.97
N GLY A 163 -15.59 -11.28 -26.87
CA GLY A 163 -15.81 -11.24 -28.31
C GLY A 163 -16.63 -12.42 -28.85
N ILE A 164 -16.50 -13.62 -28.25
CA ILE A 164 -17.40 -14.77 -28.54
C ILE A 164 -18.83 -14.44 -28.12
N THR A 165 -19.01 -13.82 -26.95
CA THR A 165 -20.32 -13.48 -26.40
C THR A 165 -20.97 -12.35 -27.18
N ASP A 166 -20.26 -11.27 -27.50
CA ASP A 166 -20.75 -10.15 -28.31
C ASP A 166 -21.17 -10.57 -29.72
N ARG A 167 -20.42 -11.47 -30.34
CA ARG A 167 -20.82 -12.04 -31.63
C ARG A 167 -22.14 -12.77 -31.51
N ALA A 168 -22.32 -13.60 -30.48
CA ALA A 168 -23.56 -14.31 -30.25
C ALA A 168 -24.72 -13.37 -29.88
N LEU A 169 -24.47 -12.33 -29.09
CA LEU A 169 -25.45 -11.26 -28.80
C LEU A 169 -25.96 -10.63 -30.09
N THR A 170 -25.04 -10.27 -30.97
CA THR A 170 -25.35 -9.67 -32.28
C THR A 170 -26.14 -10.64 -33.16
N GLU A 171 -25.70 -11.89 -33.29
CA GLU A 171 -26.38 -12.93 -34.07
C GLU A 171 -27.82 -13.17 -33.57
N VAL A 172 -28.02 -13.26 -32.25
CA VAL A 172 -29.35 -13.44 -31.64
C VAL A 172 -30.24 -12.21 -31.84
N TYR A 173 -29.70 -11.00 -31.66
CA TYR A 173 -30.42 -9.76 -31.93
C TYR A 173 -30.94 -9.71 -33.37
N TRP A 174 -30.09 -10.07 -34.35
CA TRP A 174 -30.48 -10.10 -35.75
C TRP A 174 -31.57 -11.14 -36.04
N VAL A 175 -31.47 -12.33 -35.46
CA VAL A 175 -32.48 -13.39 -35.61
C VAL A 175 -33.85 -12.93 -35.11
N TYR A 176 -33.91 -12.30 -33.93
CA TYR A 176 -35.17 -11.71 -33.44
C TYR A 176 -35.66 -10.56 -34.31
N SER A 177 -34.78 -9.67 -34.76
CA SER A 177 -35.14 -8.52 -35.60
C SER A 177 -35.74 -8.94 -36.94
N ILE A 178 -35.13 -9.95 -37.59
CA ILE A 178 -35.63 -10.52 -38.84
C ILE A 178 -36.99 -11.17 -38.61
N PHE A 179 -37.13 -11.96 -37.56
CA PHE A 179 -38.41 -12.58 -37.22
C PHE A 179 -39.50 -11.53 -36.94
N GLU A 180 -39.22 -10.48 -36.17
CA GLU A 180 -40.18 -9.39 -35.88
C GLU A 180 -40.68 -8.78 -37.19
N SER A 181 -39.78 -8.49 -38.13
CA SER A 181 -40.12 -7.96 -39.44
C SER A 181 -40.93 -8.96 -40.29
N GLU A 182 -40.46 -10.19 -40.45
CA GLU A 182 -41.11 -11.23 -41.27
C GLU A 182 -42.51 -11.60 -40.73
N ASN A 183 -42.65 -11.66 -39.40
CA ASN A 183 -43.92 -12.00 -38.75
C ASN A 183 -45.00 -10.93 -38.92
N GLU A 184 -44.61 -9.65 -38.96
CA GLU A 184 -45.54 -8.54 -39.28
C GLU A 184 -46.04 -8.63 -40.73
N PHE A 185 -45.16 -8.95 -41.69
CA PHE A 185 -45.57 -9.18 -43.08
C PHE A 185 -46.47 -10.41 -43.25
N ALA A 186 -46.32 -11.41 -42.38
CA ALA A 186 -47.09 -12.66 -42.41
C ALA A 186 -48.36 -12.63 -41.54
N LYS A 187 -48.79 -11.47 -41.02
CA LYS A 187 -49.87 -11.38 -40.01
C LYS A 187 -51.20 -12.02 -40.39
N ASP A 188 -51.52 -12.05 -41.68
CA ASP A 188 -52.76 -12.60 -42.22
C ASP A 188 -52.62 -14.08 -42.67
N SER A 189 -51.45 -14.70 -42.46
CA SER A 189 -51.15 -16.09 -42.84
C SER A 189 -50.66 -16.90 -41.63
N PRO A 190 -51.58 -17.56 -40.89
CA PRO A 190 -51.24 -18.35 -39.71
C PRO A 190 -50.22 -19.47 -39.95
N ASP A 191 -50.30 -20.13 -41.11
CA ASP A 191 -49.36 -21.19 -41.49
C ASP A 191 -47.94 -20.65 -41.69
N THR A 192 -47.81 -19.47 -42.30
CA THR A 192 -46.52 -18.78 -42.47
C THR A 192 -45.95 -18.35 -41.12
N GLN A 193 -46.77 -17.78 -40.23
CA GLN A 193 -46.32 -17.40 -38.88
C GLN A 193 -45.82 -18.61 -38.07
N ARG A 194 -46.50 -19.76 -38.20
CA ARG A 194 -46.05 -21.02 -37.58
C ARG A 194 -44.67 -21.43 -38.10
N GLN A 195 -44.47 -21.44 -39.41
CA GLN A 195 -43.18 -21.79 -40.03
C GLN A 195 -42.06 -20.84 -39.59
N LEU A 196 -42.34 -19.53 -39.52
CA LEU A 196 -41.39 -18.53 -39.03
C LEU A 196 -41.00 -18.78 -37.58
N LYS A 197 -41.96 -19.15 -36.72
CA LYS A 197 -41.70 -19.46 -35.31
C LYS A 197 -40.87 -20.74 -35.15
N GLU A 198 -41.16 -21.78 -35.93
CA GLU A 198 -40.37 -23.01 -35.95
C GLU A 198 -38.92 -22.73 -36.39
N LYS A 199 -38.73 -21.93 -37.44
CA LYS A 199 -37.41 -21.47 -37.90
C LYS A 199 -36.67 -20.67 -36.83
N LEU A 200 -37.32 -19.70 -36.19
CA LEU A 200 -36.76 -18.90 -35.10
C LEU A 200 -36.19 -19.79 -33.99
N LEU A 201 -36.94 -20.80 -33.54
CA LEU A 201 -36.51 -21.71 -32.47
C LEU A 201 -35.28 -22.53 -32.88
N ILE A 202 -35.24 -23.02 -34.13
CA ILE A 202 -34.11 -23.78 -34.67
C ILE A 202 -32.85 -22.89 -34.74
N ASP A 203 -32.99 -21.67 -35.25
CA ASP A 203 -31.87 -20.74 -35.38
C ASP A 203 -31.31 -20.33 -34.01
N LEU A 204 -32.19 -20.02 -33.04
CA LEU A 204 -31.79 -19.69 -31.68
C LEU A 204 -31.10 -20.86 -30.95
N ASP A 205 -31.62 -22.09 -31.09
CA ASP A 205 -30.98 -23.27 -30.49
C ASP A 205 -29.58 -23.49 -31.05
N LYS A 206 -29.43 -23.40 -32.37
CA LYS A 206 -28.14 -23.53 -33.05
C LYS A 206 -27.13 -22.48 -32.56
N LEU A 207 -27.55 -21.21 -32.49
CA LEU A 207 -26.70 -20.11 -32.02
C LEU A 207 -26.30 -20.29 -30.54
N THR A 208 -27.26 -20.62 -29.69
CA THR A 208 -27.02 -20.83 -28.25
C THR A 208 -26.07 -21.99 -28.01
N ASN A 209 -26.22 -23.11 -28.74
CA ASN A 209 -25.35 -24.27 -28.63
C ASN A 209 -23.93 -23.99 -29.14
N LYS A 210 -23.80 -23.21 -30.22
CA LYS A 210 -22.51 -22.73 -30.73
C LYS A 210 -21.79 -21.86 -29.70
N HIS A 211 -22.47 -20.81 -29.19
CA HIS A 211 -21.93 -19.94 -28.14
C HIS A 211 -21.48 -20.74 -26.92
N ARG A 212 -22.33 -21.63 -26.41
CA ARG A 212 -22.01 -22.43 -25.23
C ARG A 212 -20.73 -23.26 -25.42
N LYS A 213 -20.53 -23.85 -26.59
CA LYS A 213 -19.36 -24.67 -26.91
C LYS A 213 -18.08 -23.82 -27.02
N GLU A 214 -18.15 -22.70 -27.75
CA GLU A 214 -17.04 -21.77 -27.95
C GLU A 214 -16.63 -21.12 -26.61
N SER A 215 -17.61 -20.59 -25.87
CA SER A 215 -17.42 -19.98 -24.56
C SER A 215 -16.85 -20.97 -23.54
N LEU A 216 -17.33 -22.21 -23.48
CA LEU A 216 -16.76 -23.22 -22.58
C LEU A 216 -15.29 -23.53 -22.93
N THR A 217 -14.96 -23.54 -24.22
CA THR A 217 -13.60 -23.83 -24.68
C THR A 217 -12.66 -22.70 -24.31
N GLN A 218 -13.07 -21.45 -24.53
CA GLN A 218 -12.28 -20.28 -24.17
C GLN A 218 -12.19 -20.09 -22.65
N TYR A 219 -13.29 -20.30 -21.92
CA TYR A 219 -13.32 -20.20 -20.46
C TYR A 219 -12.33 -21.17 -19.79
N LYS A 220 -12.11 -22.37 -20.34
CA LYS A 220 -11.09 -23.29 -19.81
C LYS A 220 -9.68 -22.70 -19.87
N LYS A 221 -9.35 -21.95 -20.93
CA LYS A 221 -8.06 -21.26 -21.06
C LYS A 221 -7.97 -20.10 -20.08
N VAL A 222 -9.00 -19.26 -20.03
CA VAL A 222 -9.10 -18.13 -19.11
C VAL A 222 -9.00 -18.59 -17.66
N HIS A 223 -9.68 -19.68 -17.30
CA HIS A 223 -9.67 -20.23 -15.95
C HIS A 223 -8.27 -20.65 -15.52
N LYS A 224 -7.47 -21.23 -16.43
CA LYS A 224 -6.07 -21.55 -16.16
C LYS A 224 -5.26 -20.28 -15.86
N SER A 225 -5.32 -19.28 -16.73
CA SER A 225 -4.63 -17.99 -16.51
C SER A 225 -5.11 -17.30 -15.22
N MET A 226 -6.38 -17.44 -14.85
CA MET A 226 -6.94 -16.89 -13.62
C MET A 226 -6.46 -17.63 -12.36
N VAL A 227 -6.09 -18.91 -12.47
CA VAL A 227 -5.44 -19.67 -11.38
C VAL A 227 -4.00 -19.19 -11.24
N ASP A 228 -3.25 -19.13 -12.34
CA ASP A 228 -1.86 -18.66 -12.37
C ASP A 228 -1.76 -17.23 -11.78
N MET A 229 -2.67 -16.33 -12.20
CA MET A 229 -2.76 -14.97 -11.67
C MET A 229 -3.03 -14.93 -10.16
N ARG A 230 -3.91 -15.81 -9.66
CA ARG A 230 -4.22 -15.90 -8.23
C ARG A 230 -3.04 -16.39 -7.41
N GLU A 231 -2.25 -17.32 -7.94
CA GLU A 231 -1.03 -17.80 -7.27
C GLU A 231 0.00 -16.68 -7.13
N LEU A 232 0.21 -15.89 -8.19
CA LEU A 232 1.10 -14.73 -8.16
C LEU A 232 0.61 -13.66 -7.19
N ILE A 233 -0.69 -13.33 -7.20
CA ILE A 233 -1.31 -12.40 -6.25
C ILE A 233 -1.10 -12.87 -4.81
N ASN A 234 -1.42 -14.13 -4.51
CA ASN A 234 -1.26 -14.68 -3.17
C ASN A 234 0.20 -14.68 -2.71
N THR A 235 1.12 -14.96 -3.62
CA THR A 235 2.57 -14.92 -3.34
C THR A 235 3.00 -13.50 -2.98
N ARG A 236 2.58 -12.49 -3.76
CA ARG A 236 2.92 -11.10 -3.47
C ARG A 236 2.30 -10.60 -2.17
N LEU A 237 1.05 -10.96 -1.88
CA LEU A 237 0.39 -10.61 -0.62
C LEU A 237 1.14 -11.18 0.60
N LYS A 238 1.63 -12.43 0.52
CA LYS A 238 2.46 -13.02 1.59
C LYS A 238 3.79 -12.30 1.76
N GLN A 239 4.46 -11.92 0.67
CA GLN A 239 5.69 -11.13 0.74
C GLN A 239 5.45 -9.79 1.46
N LEU A 240 4.36 -9.09 1.14
CA LEU A 240 4.00 -7.84 1.81
C LEU A 240 3.82 -8.02 3.33
N GLU A 241 3.18 -9.11 3.77
CA GLU A 241 3.04 -9.45 5.20
C GLU A 241 4.39 -9.73 5.89
N GLU A 242 5.30 -10.47 5.23
CA GLU A 242 6.63 -10.75 5.77
C GLU A 242 7.48 -9.48 5.89
N GLU A 243 7.41 -8.62 4.87
CA GLU A 243 8.11 -7.34 4.88
C GLU A 243 7.54 -6.39 5.95
N GLU A 244 6.24 -6.43 6.23
CA GLU A 244 5.60 -5.68 7.32
C GLU A 244 6.09 -6.15 8.69
N LYS A 245 6.12 -7.47 8.95
CA LYS A 245 6.66 -8.04 10.20
C LYS A 245 8.12 -7.62 10.44
N THR A 246 8.93 -7.62 9.37
CA THR A 246 10.33 -7.17 9.45
C THR A 246 10.44 -5.68 9.78
N THR A 247 9.50 -4.86 9.28
CA THR A 247 9.49 -3.40 9.56
C THR A 247 9.01 -3.11 10.99
N ALA A 248 8.10 -3.93 11.53
CA ALA A 248 7.60 -3.80 12.90
C ALA A 248 8.63 -4.17 13.98
N ASN A 249 9.55 -5.11 13.68
CA ASN A 249 10.61 -5.52 14.62
C ASN A 249 11.79 -4.55 14.74
N ILE A 250 11.78 -3.43 13.99
CA ILE A 250 12.81 -2.38 14.01
C ILE A 250 12.36 -1.18 14.86
N VAL A 251 11.10 -1.17 15.34
CA VAL A 251 10.54 -0.19 16.28
C VAL A 251 10.65 -0.72 17.70
#